data_AF-A0A242M984-F1
#
_entry.id   AF-A0A242M984-F1
#
_cell.length_a   1.000
_cell.length_b   1.000
_cell.length_c   1.000
_cell.angle_alpha   90.00
_cell.angle_beta   90.00
_cell.angle_gamma   90.00
#
_symmetry.space_group_name_H-M   'P 1'
#
loop_
_entity.id
_entity.type
_entity.pdbx_description
1 polymer ?
#
loop_
_entity_poly.entity_id
_entity_poly.type
_entity_poly.pdbx_seq_one_letter_code
_entity_poly.pdbx_strand_id
1 'polypeptide(L)'
;MEERLLALQQSHGLSDEALSAWCRERGLFVHHLDQWRAQFCSAGTASSARANAPELRELKQANAQLQRELKRKEKALAEAAALLILSKKYQALFGDEDE
;
A
#
# COMPACT_ATOMS: atom_id res chain seq x y z
N MET A 1 29.61 -1.76 -1.52
CA MET A 1 28.42 -2.55 -1.11
C MET A 1 28.62 -4.02 -1.39
N GLU A 2 29.15 -4.38 -2.56
CA GLU A 2 29.40 -5.77 -2.98
C GLU A 2 30.27 -6.55 -1.97
N GLU A 3 31.36 -5.95 -1.48
CA GLU A 3 32.21 -6.59 -0.45
C GLU A 3 31.46 -6.89 0.87
N ARG A 4 30.54 -6.01 1.29
CA ARG A 4 29.74 -6.23 2.51
C ARG A 4 28.72 -7.35 2.32
N LEU A 5 28.14 -7.45 1.12
CA LEU A 5 27.23 -8.54 0.76
C LEU A 5 27.99 -9.87 0.70
N LEU A 6 29.16 -9.88 0.08
CA LEU A 6 30.02 -11.06 -0.03
C LEU A 6 30.51 -11.52 1.35
N ALA A 7 30.85 -10.58 2.24
CA ALA A 7 31.15 -10.85 3.64
C ALA A 7 29.98 -11.51 4.37
N LEU A 8 28.75 -11.02 4.19
CA LEU A 8 27.55 -11.62 4.77
C LEU A 8 27.25 -13.02 4.24
N GLN A 9 27.52 -13.26 2.94
CA GLN A 9 27.35 -14.57 2.33
C GLN A 9 28.40 -15.57 2.82
N GLN A 10 29.66 -15.17 2.92
CA GLN A 10 30.77 -16.04 3.36
C GLN A 10 30.68 -16.38 4.85
N SER A 11 30.17 -15.46 5.66
CA SER A 11 29.96 -15.68 7.10
C SER A 11 28.65 -16.41 7.43
N HIS A 12 27.80 -16.67 6.44
CA HIS A 12 26.51 -17.31 6.64
C HIS A 12 26.67 -18.79 7.02
N GLY A 13 26.12 -19.17 8.18
CA GLY A 13 26.10 -20.56 8.65
C GLY A 13 27.36 -21.02 9.39
N LEU A 14 28.32 -20.13 9.66
CA LEU A 14 29.42 -20.40 10.58
C LEU A 14 28.89 -20.54 12.02
N SER A 15 29.51 -21.40 12.83
CA SER A 15 29.29 -21.42 14.28
C SER A 15 29.82 -20.13 14.90
N ASP A 16 29.42 -19.83 16.14
CA ASP A 16 29.78 -18.57 16.79
C ASP A 16 31.32 -18.41 16.99
N GLU A 17 32.02 -19.52 17.28
CA GLU A 17 33.50 -19.50 17.35
C GLU A 17 34.14 -19.28 15.98
N ALA A 18 33.63 -19.96 14.94
CA ALA A 18 34.15 -19.85 13.58
C ALA A 18 33.88 -18.47 12.98
N LEU A 19 32.70 -17.89 13.27
CA LEU A 19 32.34 -16.54 12.89
C LEU A 19 33.25 -15.51 13.55
N SER A 20 33.52 -15.66 14.85
CA SER A 20 34.43 -14.79 15.58
C SER A 20 35.87 -14.85 15.04
N ALA A 21 36.36 -16.04 14.71
CA ALA A 21 37.68 -16.21 14.08
C ALA A 21 37.73 -15.56 12.69
N TRP A 22 36.74 -15.84 11.85
CA TRP A 22 36.62 -15.27 10.50
C TRP A 22 36.55 -13.74 10.52
N CYS A 23 35.82 -13.17 11.48
CA CYS A 23 35.77 -11.73 11.69
C CYS A 23 37.15 -11.16 12.05
N ARG A 24 37.90 -11.80 12.97
CA ARG A 24 39.24 -11.35 13.39
C ARG A 24 40.24 -11.37 12.25
N GLU A 25 40.24 -12.42 11.42
CA GLU A 25 41.11 -12.54 10.24
C GLU A 25 40.91 -11.38 9.24
N ARG A 26 39.72 -10.78 9.23
CA ARG A 26 39.34 -9.71 8.31
C ARG A 26 39.30 -8.33 8.96
N GLY A 27 39.70 -8.21 10.23
CA GLY A 27 39.62 -6.96 10.98
C GLY A 27 38.19 -6.47 11.21
N LEU A 28 37.23 -7.40 11.22
CA LEU A 28 35.81 -7.13 11.43
C LEU A 28 35.35 -7.60 12.81
N PHE A 29 34.16 -7.17 13.18
CA PHE A 29 33.46 -7.61 14.37
C PHE A 29 32.08 -8.11 13.98
N VAL A 30 31.51 -9.02 14.77
CA VAL A 30 30.18 -9.60 14.51
C VAL A 30 29.11 -8.52 14.38
N HIS A 31 29.15 -7.49 15.24
CA HIS A 31 28.19 -6.39 15.17
C HIS A 31 28.21 -5.61 13.84
N HIS A 32 29.35 -5.58 13.12
CA HIS A 32 29.41 -4.97 11.80
C HIS A 32 28.59 -5.78 10.79
N LEU A 33 28.63 -7.11 10.87
CA LEU A 33 27.82 -7.99 10.02
C LEU A 33 26.34 -7.80 10.33
N ASP A 34 25.96 -7.74 11.60
CA ASP A 34 24.57 -7.51 12.00
C ASP A 34 24.05 -6.14 11.53
N GLN A 35 24.88 -5.11 11.65
CA GLN A 35 24.57 -3.78 11.15
C GLN A 35 24.37 -3.79 9.63
N TRP A 36 25.25 -4.44 8.87
CA TRP A 36 25.12 -4.51 7.42
C TRP A 36 23.90 -5.32 6.99
N ARG A 37 23.61 -6.44 7.67
CA ARG A 37 22.40 -7.23 7.45
C ARG A 37 21.15 -6.38 7.66
N ALA A 38 21.09 -5.65 8.76
CA ALA A 38 19.99 -4.74 9.05
C ALA A 38 19.86 -3.66 7.97
N GLN A 39 20.97 -3.06 7.54
CA GLN A 39 20.98 -2.06 6.47
C GLN A 39 20.48 -2.61 5.14
N PHE A 40 20.89 -3.82 4.73
CA PHE A 40 20.40 -4.43 3.49
C PHE A 40 18.90 -4.74 3.56
N CYS A 41 18.42 -5.25 4.70
CA CYS A 41 16.98 -5.53 4.89
C CYS A 41 16.14 -4.24 5.01
N SER A 42 16.69 -3.16 5.58
CA SER A 42 15.96 -1.89 5.78
C SER A 42 16.07 -0.91 4.62
N ALA A 43 17.07 -1.06 3.74
CA ALA A 43 17.30 -0.14 2.64
C ALA A 43 16.11 -0.07 1.67
N GLY A 44 15.40 -1.19 1.46
CA GLY A 44 14.19 -1.23 0.63
C GLY A 44 12.99 -0.51 1.25
N THR A 45 12.82 -0.60 2.58
CA THR A 45 11.61 -0.10 3.26
C THR A 45 11.70 1.38 3.59
N ALA A 46 12.85 1.88 4.05
CA ALA A 46 12.99 3.29 4.46
C ALA A 46 13.06 4.26 3.28
N SER A 47 13.65 3.85 2.15
CA SER A 47 13.75 4.68 0.94
C SER A 47 12.43 4.70 0.16
N SER A 48 11.80 3.53 -0.01
CA SER A 48 10.51 3.41 -0.71
C SER A 48 9.37 4.12 0.02
N ALA A 49 9.32 4.03 1.36
CA ALA A 49 8.27 4.71 2.13
C ALA A 49 8.34 6.24 2.05
N ARG A 50 9.55 6.83 1.95
CA ARG A 50 9.73 8.27 1.82
C ARG A 50 9.48 8.77 0.40
N ALA A 51 9.91 8.02 -0.61
CA ALA A 51 9.68 8.34 -2.02
C ALA A 51 8.19 8.27 -2.40
N ASN A 52 7.45 7.30 -1.86
CA ASN A 52 6.05 7.07 -2.22
C ASN A 52 5.05 7.87 -1.37
N ALA A 53 5.51 8.63 -0.38
CA ALA A 53 4.65 9.44 0.48
C ALA A 53 3.77 10.49 -0.25
N PRO A 54 4.30 11.29 -1.21
CA PRO A 54 3.48 12.24 -1.96
C PRO A 54 2.47 11.53 -2.89
N GLU A 55 2.91 10.54 -3.66
CA GLU A 55 2.05 9.77 -4.56
C GLU A 55 0.91 9.07 -3.80
N LEU A 56 1.20 8.49 -2.63
CA LEU A 56 0.18 7.88 -1.78
C LEU A 56 -0.83 8.91 -1.27
N ARG A 57 -0.39 10.14 -0.98
CA ARG A 57 -1.28 11.22 -0.54
C ARG A 57 -2.17 11.69 -1.67
N GLU A 58 -1.63 11.86 -2.87
CA GLU A 58 -2.38 12.22 -4.07
C GLU A 58 -3.41 11.14 -4.41
N LEU A 59 -3.01 9.86 -4.38
CA LEU A 59 -3.90 8.73 -4.63
C LEU A 59 -5.05 8.68 -3.62
N LYS A 60 -4.77 8.92 -2.33
CA LYS A 60 -5.80 8.99 -1.27
C LYS A 60 -6.78 10.15 -1.51
N GLN A 61 -6.28 11.31 -1.92
CA GLN A 61 -7.14 12.48 -2.23
C GLN A 61 -8.02 12.22 -3.44
N ALA A 62 -7.45 11.68 -4.52
CA ALA A 62 -8.19 11.29 -5.72
C ALA A 62 -9.27 10.26 -5.40
N ASN A 63 -8.95 9.25 -4.60
CA ASN A 63 -9.92 8.24 -4.18
C ASN A 63 -11.07 8.85 -3.38
N ALA A 64 -10.77 9.72 -2.40
CA ALA A 64 -11.80 10.39 -1.61
C ALA A 64 -12.70 11.31 -2.47
N GLN A 65 -12.14 11.98 -3.47
CA GLN A 65 -12.90 12.80 -4.41
C GLN A 65 -13.84 11.93 -5.26
N LEU A 66 -13.30 10.85 -5.84
CA LEU A 66 -14.08 9.91 -6.64
C LEU A 66 -15.23 9.28 -5.84
N GLN A 67 -14.99 8.90 -4.58
CA GLN A 67 -16.04 8.36 -3.70
C GLN A 67 -17.17 9.37 -3.44
N ARG A 68 -16.85 10.66 -3.26
CA ARG A 68 -17.86 11.71 -3.07
C ARG A 68 -18.70 11.92 -4.32
N GLU A 69 -18.06 11.94 -5.48
CA GLU A 69 -18.75 12.06 -6.76
C GLU A 69 -19.65 10.88 -7.04
N LEU A 70 -19.16 9.66 -6.77
CA LEU A 70 -19.95 8.44 -6.87
C LEU A 70 -21.21 8.54 -6.00
N LYS A 71 -21.06 8.89 -4.72
CA LYS A 71 -22.19 9.02 -3.79
C LYS A 71 -23.22 10.07 -4.25
N ARG A 72 -22.76 11.20 -4.81
CA ARG A 72 -23.66 12.24 -5.33
C ARG A 72 -24.43 11.73 -6.55
N LYS A 73 -23.77 11.01 -7.46
CA LYS A 73 -24.39 10.42 -8.65
C LYS A 73 -25.39 9.33 -8.27
N GLU A 74 -25.04 8.45 -7.34
CA GLU A 74 -25.95 7.40 -6.83
C GLU A 74 -27.19 8.02 -6.16
N LYS A 75 -27.02 9.09 -5.38
CA LYS A 75 -28.17 9.80 -4.78
C LYS A 75 -29.10 10.38 -5.85
N ALA A 76 -28.54 11.08 -6.85
CA ALA A 76 -29.35 11.65 -7.94
C ALA A 76 -30.04 10.55 -8.77
N LEU A 77 -29.36 9.42 -9.00
CA LEU A 77 -29.92 8.26 -9.67
C LEU A 77 -31.10 7.66 -8.87
N ALA A 78 -30.94 7.53 -7.55
CA ALA A 78 -31.99 7.03 -6.68
C ALA A 78 -33.21 7.98 -6.63
N GLU A 79 -32.99 9.29 -6.62
CA GLU A 79 -34.06 10.29 -6.69
C GLU A 79 -34.81 10.20 -8.04
N ALA A 80 -34.10 10.09 -9.16
CA ALA A 80 -34.71 9.91 -10.47
C ALA A 80 -35.53 8.60 -10.55
N ALA A 81 -35.00 7.50 -10.01
CA ALA A 81 -35.72 6.24 -9.93
C ALA A 81 -36.99 6.34 -9.06
N ALA A 82 -36.93 7.04 -7.93
CA ALA A 82 -38.08 7.26 -7.06
C ALA A 82 -39.17 8.07 -7.76
N LEU A 83 -38.81 9.13 -8.50
CA LEU A 83 -39.74 9.92 -9.30
C LEU A 83 -40.41 9.08 -10.40
N LEU A 84 -39.65 8.24 -11.11
CA LEU A 84 -40.19 7.33 -12.13
C LEU A 84 -41.14 6.28 -11.53
N ILE A 85 -40.85 5.77 -10.35
CA ILE A 85 -41.74 4.83 -9.66
C ILE A 85 -43.02 5.55 -9.24
N LEU A 86 -42.91 6.76 -8.72
CA LEU A 86 -44.07 7.56 -8.31
C LEU A 86 -44.97 7.90 -9.50
N SER A 87 -44.41 8.32 -10.63
CA SER A 87 -45.20 8.64 -11.83
C SER A 87 -45.95 7.41 -12.37
N LYS A 88 -45.29 6.25 -12.41
CA LYS A 88 -45.93 4.99 -12.78
C LYS A 88 -47.07 4.60 -11.84
N LYS A 89 -46.87 4.75 -10.52
CA LYS A 89 -47.92 4.47 -9.53
C LYS A 89 -49.09 5.44 -9.66
N TYR A 90 -48.82 6.70 -9.91
CA TYR A 90 -49.85 7.71 -10.14
C TYR A 90 -50.69 7.37 -11.39
N GLN A 91 -50.03 7.08 -12.51
CA GLN A 91 -50.69 6.63 -13.74
C GLN A 91 -51.53 5.36 -13.53
N ALA A 92 -51.03 4.38 -12.77
CA ALA A 92 -51.78 3.16 -12.50
C ALA A 92 -53.00 3.34 -11.57
N LEU A 93 -53.05 4.44 -10.81
CA LEU A 93 -54.16 4.72 -9.89
C LEU A 93 -55.20 5.68 -10.49
N PHE A 94 -54.77 6.59 -11.35
CA PHE A 94 -55.60 7.71 -11.86
C PHE A 94 -55.62 7.81 -13.39
N GLY A 95 -54.85 7.00 -14.10
CA GLY A 95 -54.74 7.05 -15.56
C GLY A 95 -55.81 6.27 -16.32
N ASP A 96 -56.70 5.57 -15.62
CA ASP A 96 -57.82 4.83 -16.22
C ASP A 96 -59.12 5.67 -16.24
N GLU A 97 -59.09 6.94 -15.80
CA GLU A 97 -60.29 7.79 -15.70
C GLU A 97 -60.57 8.64 -16.98
N ASP A 98 -59.66 8.65 -17.96
CA ASP A 98 -59.77 9.42 -19.22
C ASP A 98 -59.87 8.53 -20.48
N GLU A 99 -60.70 7.47 -20.45
CA GLU A 99 -61.28 6.84 -21.65
C GLU A 99 -62.82 6.87 -21.65
#